data_AF-A0A3D3PGC9-F1
#
_entry.id   AF-A0A3D3PGC9-F1
#
_cell.length_a   1.000
_cell.length_b   1.000
_cell.length_c   1.000
_cell.angle_alpha   90.00
_cell.angle_beta   90.00
_cell.angle_gamma   90.00
#
_symmetry.space_group_name_H-M   'P 1'
#
loop_
_entity.id
_entity.type
_entity.pdbx_description
1 polymer ?
#
loop_
_entity_poly.entity_id
_entity_poly.type
_entity_poly.pdbx_seq_one_letter_code
_entity_poly.pdbx_strand_id
1 'polypeptide(L)'
;MSAEYFETPIALVVFNRPETTKKVLQAIRTVKPKQLFIIADAPREDSEQDIINCSATKKVIEDGVDWDCQLHKIYAQKNLGCGRGPSSGITKVFEKVDKCIILEDDCLPERSFFFFCEELLNKYYSDSRIMMISGNHHLFKKYSFDYDYFFSRHTQTWGWATWKRAWDLYDYEMSLWPEVKKSKWLDRILGDKLSVRYWEKLFDKCYYEKSRDYWDFQWTFTCWSQNGLNIIPDKNLVTNIGFGESSGTHFSDITSPFANLPTYAMSFPLKHPTTFIQNLEADRQIQKDVYGHISFMQRVKRKLRSILK
;
A
#
# COMPACT_ATOMS: atom_id res chain seq x y z
N MET A 1 33.80 -7.43 10.20
CA MET A 1 32.48 -6.77 10.30
C MET A 1 31.52 -7.66 9.56
N SER A 2 30.69 -8.44 10.27
CA SER A 2 29.63 -9.23 9.64
C SER A 2 28.74 -8.30 8.83
N ALA A 3 28.38 -8.65 7.59
CA ALA A 3 27.38 -7.89 6.86
C ALA A 3 26.11 -7.83 7.72
N GLU A 4 25.68 -6.62 8.08
CA GLU A 4 24.45 -6.41 8.85
C GLU A 4 23.29 -6.62 7.87
N TYR A 5 22.65 -7.79 7.97
CA TYR A 5 21.46 -8.11 7.18
C TYR A 5 20.23 -7.47 7.82
N PHE A 6 19.27 -7.08 7.00
CA PHE A 6 18.03 -6.50 7.48
C PHE A 6 17.09 -7.60 8.03
N GLU A 7 16.63 -7.43 9.27
CA GLU A 7 15.91 -8.46 10.02
C GLU A 7 14.42 -8.51 9.67
N THR A 8 13.81 -7.37 9.35
CA THR A 8 12.39 -7.30 9.06
C THR A 8 12.07 -7.95 7.70
N PRO A 9 11.18 -8.96 7.65
CA PRO A 9 10.83 -9.62 6.39
C PRO A 9 10.17 -8.68 5.40
N ILE A 10 10.50 -8.85 4.11
CA ILE A 10 9.92 -8.07 3.01
C ILE A 10 9.12 -9.00 2.09
N ALA A 11 7.94 -8.58 1.67
CA ALA A 11 7.15 -9.20 0.63
C ALA A 11 7.07 -8.28 -0.58
N LEU A 12 7.34 -8.83 -1.77
CA LEU A 12 7.21 -8.16 -3.05
C LEU A 12 6.11 -8.84 -3.86
N VAL A 13 5.05 -8.08 -4.14
CA VAL A 13 3.91 -8.49 -4.98
C VAL A 13 4.22 -8.12 -6.43
N VAL A 14 4.21 -9.11 -7.32
CA VAL A 14 4.58 -8.94 -8.74
C VAL A 14 3.57 -9.60 -9.65
N PHE A 15 3.53 -9.16 -10.91
CA PHE A 15 2.82 -9.87 -11.96
C PHE A 15 3.66 -9.96 -13.25
N ASN A 16 3.46 -9.01 -14.17
CA ASN A 16 3.96 -9.06 -15.54
C ASN A 16 4.78 -7.80 -15.92
N ARG A 17 5.44 -7.17 -14.94
CA ARG A 17 6.23 -5.93 -15.13
C ARG A 17 7.69 -6.14 -14.76
N PRO A 18 8.51 -6.76 -15.64
CA PRO A 18 9.90 -7.07 -15.31
C PRO A 18 10.75 -5.83 -15.04
N GLU A 19 10.50 -4.72 -15.74
CA GLU A 19 11.32 -3.51 -15.63
C GLU A 19 11.10 -2.75 -14.32
N THR A 20 9.85 -2.56 -13.89
CA THR A 20 9.57 -1.94 -12.58
C THR A 20 9.96 -2.87 -11.45
N THR A 21 9.67 -4.18 -11.58
CA THR A 21 10.12 -5.21 -10.62
C THR A 21 11.63 -5.13 -10.40
N LYS A 22 12.42 -5.00 -11.47
CA LYS A 22 13.87 -4.86 -11.38
C LYS A 22 14.27 -3.65 -10.54
N LYS A 23 13.65 -2.50 -10.77
CA LYS A 23 13.95 -1.27 -10.01
C LYS A 23 13.61 -1.43 -8.53
N VAL A 24 12.44 -1.96 -8.20
CA VAL A 24 12.01 -2.19 -6.81
C VAL A 24 12.92 -3.22 -6.12
N LEU A 25 13.25 -4.31 -6.80
CA LEU A 25 14.16 -5.34 -6.28
C LEU A 25 15.57 -4.77 -6.00
N GLN A 26 16.08 -3.88 -6.85
CA GLN A 26 17.36 -3.21 -6.59
C GLN A 26 17.31 -2.32 -5.35
N ALA A 27 16.17 -1.66 -5.08
CA ALA A 27 16.00 -0.92 -3.83
C ALA A 27 15.99 -1.85 -2.61
N ILE A 28 15.27 -2.98 -2.67
CA ILE A 28 15.25 -4.02 -1.62
C ILE A 28 16.67 -4.58 -1.38
N ARG A 29 17.42 -4.82 -2.46
CA ARG A 29 18.81 -5.32 -2.40
C ARG A 29 19.74 -4.41 -1.60
N THR A 30 19.46 -3.11 -1.50
CA THR A 30 20.29 -2.18 -0.70
C THR A 30 20.26 -2.44 0.79
N VAL A 31 19.22 -3.12 1.30
CA VAL A 31 19.10 -3.50 2.72
C VAL A 31 19.33 -4.99 2.97
N LYS A 32 19.37 -5.82 1.92
CA LYS A 32 19.68 -7.25 2.01
C LYS A 32 18.86 -7.97 3.10
N PRO A 33 17.51 -8.04 2.96
CA PRO A 33 16.69 -8.72 3.95
C PRO A 33 17.07 -10.19 4.07
N LYS A 34 17.04 -10.74 5.29
CA LYS A 34 17.23 -12.18 5.52
C LYS A 34 16.11 -13.02 4.93
N GLN A 35 14.89 -12.48 4.88
CA GLN A 35 13.70 -13.15 4.35
C GLN A 35 13.03 -12.26 3.31
N LEU A 36 12.85 -12.80 2.10
CA LEU A 36 12.14 -12.15 1.00
C LEU A 36 11.04 -13.07 0.49
N PHE A 37 9.80 -12.60 0.52
CA PHE A 37 8.63 -13.28 -0.02
C PHE A 37 8.28 -12.70 -1.39
N ILE A 38 8.07 -13.56 -2.37
CA ILE A 38 7.65 -13.17 -3.71
C ILE A 38 6.25 -13.69 -3.92
N ILE A 39 5.28 -12.78 -3.97
CA ILE A 39 3.89 -13.08 -4.28
C ILE A 39 3.70 -12.80 -5.76
N ALA A 40 3.54 -13.85 -6.57
CA ALA A 40 3.35 -13.70 -8.01
C ALA A 40 2.02 -14.30 -8.46
N ASP A 41 1.22 -13.52 -9.17
CA ASP A 41 0.03 -14.04 -9.83
C ASP A 41 0.41 -14.84 -11.10
N ALA A 42 -0.48 -15.72 -11.56
CA ALA A 42 -0.24 -16.45 -12.81
C ALA A 42 -0.65 -15.60 -14.02
N PRO A 43 -0.08 -15.84 -15.22
CA PRO A 43 -0.53 -15.22 -16.46
C PRO A 43 -2.05 -15.33 -16.63
N ARG A 44 -2.67 -14.30 -17.22
CA ARG A 44 -4.09 -14.38 -17.59
C ARG A 44 -4.26 -15.46 -18.67
N GLU A 45 -5.40 -16.13 -18.64
CA GLU A 45 -5.76 -17.08 -19.70
C GLU A 45 -5.69 -16.37 -21.07
N ASP A 46 -5.13 -17.06 -22.06
CA ASP A 46 -4.98 -16.59 -23.44
C ASP A 46 -4.11 -15.33 -23.66
N SER A 47 -3.26 -14.96 -22.70
CA SER A 47 -2.31 -13.85 -22.84
C SER A 47 -0.87 -14.33 -23.01
N GLU A 48 -0.42 -14.51 -24.27
CA GLU A 48 0.98 -14.85 -24.59
C GLU A 48 1.96 -13.83 -24.00
N GLN A 49 1.59 -12.54 -24.04
CA GLN A 49 2.39 -11.48 -23.47
C GLN A 49 2.54 -11.62 -21.95
N ASP A 50 1.50 -12.02 -21.23
CA ASP A 50 1.60 -12.27 -19.79
C ASP A 50 2.48 -13.48 -19.50
N ILE A 51 2.43 -14.53 -20.32
CA ILE A 51 3.32 -15.70 -20.17
C ILE A 51 4.78 -15.26 -20.26
N ILE A 52 5.12 -14.50 -21.31
CA ILE A 52 6.48 -13.98 -21.53
C ILE A 52 6.90 -13.07 -20.36
N ASN A 53 6.06 -12.10 -20.01
CA ASN A 53 6.40 -11.09 -19.02
C ASN A 53 6.44 -11.63 -17.59
N CYS A 54 5.56 -12.56 -17.22
CA CYS A 54 5.63 -13.22 -15.91
C CYS A 54 6.90 -14.07 -15.80
N SER A 55 7.30 -14.75 -16.88
CA SER A 55 8.55 -15.51 -16.92
C SER A 55 9.77 -14.58 -16.75
N ALA A 56 9.80 -13.47 -17.51
CA ALA A 56 10.84 -12.45 -17.38
C ALA A 56 10.89 -11.83 -15.97
N THR A 57 9.74 -11.55 -15.38
CA THR A 57 9.63 -11.00 -14.01
C THR A 57 10.20 -11.96 -12.98
N LYS A 58 9.87 -13.25 -13.07
CA LYS A 58 10.45 -14.29 -12.19
C LYS A 58 11.95 -14.40 -12.38
N LYS A 59 12.45 -14.33 -13.62
CA LYS A 59 13.88 -14.35 -13.91
C LYS A 59 14.63 -13.15 -13.31
N VAL A 60 14.06 -11.95 -13.39
CA VAL A 60 14.63 -10.74 -12.73
C VAL A 60 14.84 -10.97 -11.24
N ILE A 61 13.90 -11.65 -10.58
CA ILE A 61 13.96 -11.93 -9.15
C ILE A 61 15.01 -13.01 -8.85
N GLU A 62 15.00 -14.11 -9.61
CA GLU A 62 15.95 -15.21 -9.42
C GLU A 62 17.40 -14.79 -9.66
N ASP A 63 17.65 -13.98 -10.69
CA ASP A 63 18.99 -13.48 -11.01
C ASP A 63 19.40 -12.29 -10.12
N GLY A 64 18.43 -11.58 -9.53
CA GLY A 64 18.66 -10.33 -8.79
C GLY A 64 18.89 -10.50 -7.29
N VAL A 65 18.54 -11.65 -6.71
CA VAL A 65 18.78 -11.97 -5.29
C VAL A 65 20.14 -12.66 -5.17
N ASP A 66 21.19 -11.86 -4.96
CA ASP A 66 22.60 -12.29 -4.91
C ASP A 66 23.24 -12.16 -3.51
N TRP A 67 22.41 -12.11 -2.46
CA TRP A 67 22.84 -12.10 -1.06
C TRP A 67 22.24 -13.31 -0.32
N ASP A 68 22.78 -13.61 0.87
CA ASP A 68 22.23 -14.66 1.73
C ASP A 68 20.80 -14.30 2.17
N CYS A 69 19.82 -14.91 1.51
CA CYS A 69 18.41 -14.58 1.60
C CYS A 69 17.58 -15.86 1.55
N GLN A 70 16.72 -16.05 2.54
CA GLN A 70 15.66 -17.04 2.47
C GLN A 70 14.55 -16.53 1.54
N LEU A 71 14.63 -16.97 0.27
CA LEU A 71 13.67 -16.58 -0.77
C LEU A 71 12.45 -17.52 -0.74
N HIS A 72 11.27 -16.97 -0.42
CA HIS A 72 10.01 -17.69 -0.40
C HIS A 72 9.17 -17.36 -1.64
N LYS A 73 8.83 -18.37 -2.44
CA LYS A 73 8.05 -18.19 -3.67
C LYS A 73 6.60 -18.58 -3.43
N ILE A 74 5.70 -17.60 -3.48
CA ILE A 74 4.24 -17.77 -3.33
C ILE A 74 3.61 -17.49 -4.70
N TYR A 75 3.60 -18.52 -5.56
CA TYR A 75 3.10 -18.40 -6.92
C TYR A 75 1.69 -18.96 -7.03
N ALA A 76 0.79 -18.18 -7.62
CA ALA A 76 -0.56 -18.63 -7.93
C ALA A 76 -0.53 -19.65 -9.08
N GLN A 77 -1.43 -20.62 -9.03
CA GLN A 77 -1.59 -21.64 -10.09
C GLN A 77 -2.41 -21.14 -11.27
N LYS A 78 -3.26 -20.14 -11.04
CA LYS A 78 -4.10 -19.46 -12.04
C LYS A 78 -4.17 -17.98 -11.70
N ASN A 79 -4.50 -17.14 -12.68
CA ASN A 79 -4.64 -15.71 -12.43
C ASN A 79 -5.78 -15.44 -11.42
N LEU A 80 -5.46 -14.79 -10.31
CA LEU A 80 -6.41 -14.43 -9.25
C LEU A 80 -6.83 -12.96 -9.31
N GLY A 81 -6.13 -12.16 -10.12
CA GLY A 81 -6.39 -10.74 -10.28
C GLY A 81 -5.83 -9.89 -9.13
N CYS A 82 -5.94 -8.57 -9.30
CA CYS A 82 -5.32 -7.60 -8.39
C CYS A 82 -5.97 -7.53 -7.01
N GLY A 83 -7.15 -8.10 -6.78
CA GLY A 83 -7.72 -8.23 -5.43
C GLY A 83 -7.27 -9.50 -4.70
N ARG A 84 -7.73 -10.66 -5.15
CA ARG A 84 -7.46 -11.95 -4.48
C ARG A 84 -6.00 -12.38 -4.57
N GLY A 85 -5.28 -12.05 -5.65
CA GLY A 85 -3.88 -12.39 -5.83
C GLY A 85 -3.00 -11.84 -4.70
N PRO A 86 -2.90 -10.51 -4.54
CA PRO A 86 -2.13 -9.90 -3.46
C PRO A 86 -2.59 -10.32 -2.07
N SER A 87 -3.90 -10.22 -1.78
CA SER A 87 -4.42 -10.50 -0.43
C SER A 87 -4.17 -11.93 0.04
N SER A 88 -4.41 -12.94 -0.80
CA SER A 88 -4.14 -14.33 -0.43
C SER A 88 -2.65 -14.64 -0.32
N GLY A 89 -1.81 -13.95 -1.10
CA GLY A 89 -0.36 -14.01 -0.97
C GLY A 89 0.12 -13.44 0.36
N ILE A 90 -0.39 -12.27 0.77
CA ILE A 90 -0.08 -11.63 2.05
C ILE A 90 -0.51 -12.52 3.22
N THR A 91 -1.69 -13.17 3.13
CA THR A 91 -2.10 -14.17 4.14
C THR A 91 -1.08 -15.29 4.30
N LYS A 92 -0.56 -15.84 3.18
CA LYS A 92 0.48 -16.88 3.21
C LYS A 92 1.83 -16.39 3.78
N VAL A 93 2.12 -15.09 3.66
CA VAL A 93 3.29 -14.48 4.33
C VAL A 93 3.09 -14.52 5.85
N PHE A 94 1.92 -14.08 6.33
CA PHE A 94 1.59 -14.06 7.77
C PHE A 94 1.27 -15.43 8.38
N GLU A 95 1.33 -16.51 7.61
CA GLU A 95 1.44 -17.88 8.14
C GLU A 95 2.86 -18.19 8.64
N LYS A 96 3.85 -17.38 8.26
CA LYS A 96 5.29 -17.64 8.51
C LYS A 96 5.96 -16.58 9.38
N VAL A 97 5.46 -15.35 9.38
CA VAL A 97 6.07 -14.21 10.09
C VAL A 97 5.03 -13.38 10.82
N ASP A 98 5.43 -12.70 11.90
CA ASP A 98 4.52 -11.88 12.71
C ASP A 98 4.42 -10.41 12.27
N LYS A 99 5.33 -9.97 11.38
CA LYS A 99 5.39 -8.62 10.82
C LYS A 99 6.06 -8.66 9.44
N CYS A 100 5.65 -7.76 8.55
CA CYS A 100 6.21 -7.72 7.19
C CYS A 100 6.08 -6.32 6.58
N ILE A 101 7.09 -5.93 5.79
CA ILE A 101 7.02 -4.81 4.84
C ILE A 101 6.52 -5.37 3.50
N ILE A 102 5.55 -4.72 2.88
CA ILE A 102 4.89 -5.15 1.65
C ILE A 102 5.08 -4.07 0.59
N LEU A 103 5.63 -4.45 -0.55
CA LEU A 103 5.85 -3.62 -1.73
C LEU A 103 5.17 -4.26 -2.95
N GLU A 104 4.64 -3.43 -3.85
CA GLU A 104 4.21 -3.86 -5.18
C GLU A 104 5.34 -3.60 -6.20
N ASP A 105 5.26 -4.25 -7.37
CA ASP A 105 6.27 -4.16 -8.43
C ASP A 105 6.48 -2.75 -9.00
N ASP A 106 5.61 -1.80 -8.67
CA ASP A 106 5.70 -0.40 -9.07
C ASP A 106 5.85 0.58 -7.89
N CYS A 107 6.04 0.08 -6.67
CA CYS A 107 6.27 0.89 -5.49
C CYS A 107 7.77 0.97 -5.20
N LEU A 108 8.44 2.03 -5.67
CA LEU A 108 9.88 2.24 -5.49
C LEU A 108 10.16 2.95 -4.15
N PRO A 109 10.74 2.26 -3.15
CA PRO A 109 11.04 2.87 -1.86
C PRO A 109 12.35 3.66 -1.88
N GLU A 110 12.37 4.76 -1.14
CA GLU A 110 13.59 5.38 -0.66
C GLU A 110 14.18 4.54 0.48
N ARG A 111 15.51 4.49 0.63
CA ARG A 111 16.17 3.55 1.54
C ARG A 111 15.74 3.69 3.01
N SER A 112 15.44 4.91 3.47
CA SER A 112 14.96 5.14 4.85
C SER A 112 13.59 4.53 5.14
N PHE A 113 12.78 4.23 4.11
CA PHE A 113 11.49 3.53 4.26
C PHE A 113 11.64 2.21 5.04
N PHE A 114 12.66 1.42 4.73
CA PHE A 114 12.85 0.12 5.38
C PHE A 114 13.10 0.26 6.88
N PHE A 115 14.00 1.19 7.26
CA PHE A 115 14.35 1.43 8.66
C PHE A 115 13.22 2.15 9.42
N PHE A 116 12.47 3.02 8.74
CA PHE A 116 11.24 3.61 9.29
C PHE A 116 10.22 2.54 9.64
N CYS A 117 9.95 1.61 8.72
CA CYS A 117 9.04 0.49 8.99
C CYS A 117 9.58 -0.44 10.09
N GLU A 118 10.86 -0.80 10.08
CA GLU A 118 11.44 -1.68 11.11
C GLU A 118 11.32 -1.08 12.52
N GLU A 119 11.70 0.18 12.69
CA GLU A 119 11.61 0.87 13.97
C GLU A 119 10.17 0.92 14.48
N LEU A 120 9.21 1.26 13.61
CA LEU A 120 7.80 1.37 13.99
C LEU A 120 7.12 0.03 14.19
N LEU A 121 7.48 -1.00 13.41
CA LEU A 121 7.00 -2.37 13.61
C LEU A 121 7.44 -2.91 14.97
N ASN A 122 8.65 -2.57 15.42
CA ASN A 122 9.14 -2.91 16.75
C ASN A 122 8.44 -2.09 17.84
N LYS A 123 8.35 -0.77 17.66
CA LYS A 123 7.76 0.15 18.64
C LYS A 123 6.28 -0.15 18.93
N TYR A 124 5.49 -0.42 17.90
CA TYR A 124 4.05 -0.65 18.01
C TYR A 124 3.68 -2.15 17.92
N TYR A 125 4.63 -3.06 18.18
CA TYR A 125 4.42 -4.50 18.03
C TYR A 125 3.17 -5.02 18.74
N SER A 126 2.95 -4.58 19.98
CA SER A 126 1.80 -5.00 20.81
C SER A 126 0.66 -3.97 20.87
N ASP A 127 0.76 -2.85 20.16
CA ASP A 127 -0.25 -1.78 20.21
C ASP A 127 -1.36 -2.02 19.18
N SER A 128 -2.44 -2.68 19.61
CA SER A 128 -3.57 -3.02 18.75
C SER A 128 -4.33 -1.81 18.19
N ARG A 129 -4.06 -0.58 18.67
CA ARG A 129 -4.66 0.64 18.12
C ARG A 129 -4.03 1.01 16.77
N ILE A 130 -2.85 0.50 16.45
CA ILE A 130 -2.16 0.71 15.18
C ILE A 130 -2.27 -0.54 14.31
N MET A 131 -2.76 -0.33 13.09
CA MET A 131 -3.04 -1.40 12.12
C MET A 131 -1.99 -1.46 11.01
N MET A 132 -1.43 -0.31 10.62
CA MET A 132 -0.59 -0.21 9.44
C MET A 132 0.44 0.92 9.58
N ILE A 133 1.58 0.75 8.92
CA ILE A 133 2.56 1.79 8.65
C ILE A 133 2.59 2.01 7.14
N SER A 134 2.34 3.22 6.69
CA SER A 134 2.42 3.60 5.27
C SER A 134 3.84 4.07 4.91
N GLY A 135 4.23 3.91 3.66
CA GLY A 135 5.43 4.51 3.07
C GLY A 135 5.16 5.75 2.23
N ASN A 136 3.91 5.98 1.83
CA ASN A 136 3.54 7.12 1.01
C ASN A 136 2.84 8.23 1.80
N HIS A 137 2.91 9.44 1.24
CA HIS A 137 2.35 10.66 1.84
C HIS A 137 1.49 11.39 0.81
N HIS A 138 0.24 10.98 0.66
CA HIS A 138 -0.70 11.59 -0.29
C HIS A 138 -1.46 12.78 0.31
N LEU A 139 -0.72 13.79 0.73
CA LEU A 139 -1.23 15.02 1.30
C LEU A 139 -0.56 16.20 0.59
N PHE A 140 -1.30 16.87 -0.31
CA PHE A 140 -0.70 17.88 -1.19
C PHE A 140 -0.60 19.27 -0.57
N LYS A 141 -1.43 19.55 0.43
CA LYS A 141 -1.30 20.77 1.23
C LYS A 141 -0.07 20.61 2.12
N LYS A 142 0.81 21.62 2.13
CA LYS A 142 1.96 21.65 3.04
C LYS A 142 1.45 21.77 4.48
N TYR A 143 1.86 20.82 5.31
CA TYR A 143 1.71 20.88 6.75
C TYR A 143 3.10 20.94 7.38
N SER A 144 3.20 21.66 8.49
CA SER A 144 4.32 21.50 9.40
C SER A 144 3.95 20.39 10.37
N PHE A 145 4.70 19.30 10.36
CA PHE A 145 4.57 18.26 11.37
C PHE A 145 5.69 18.43 12.39
N ASP A 146 5.33 18.32 13.66
CA ASP A 146 6.31 18.36 14.74
C ASP A 146 7.08 17.03 14.88
N TYR A 147 6.67 15.98 14.17
CA TYR A 147 7.14 14.61 14.29
C TYR A 147 7.34 13.99 12.90
N ASP A 148 8.14 12.93 12.79
CA ASP A 148 8.42 12.27 11.51
C ASP A 148 7.25 11.43 10.98
N TYR A 149 6.17 11.30 11.76
CA TYR A 149 4.92 10.67 11.33
C TYR A 149 3.74 11.14 12.17
N PHE A 150 2.53 10.86 11.67
CA PHE A 150 1.29 11.12 12.38
C PHE A 150 0.33 9.93 12.28
N PHE A 151 -0.67 9.91 13.16
CA PHE A 151 -1.71 8.89 13.15
C PHE A 151 -2.90 9.33 12.30
N SER A 152 -3.35 8.48 11.40
CA SER A 152 -4.41 8.75 10.43
C SER A 152 -5.39 7.58 10.40
N ARG A 153 -6.67 7.85 10.16
CA ARG A 153 -7.61 6.77 9.84
C ARG A 153 -7.36 6.18 8.44
N HIS A 154 -6.77 6.93 7.53
CA HIS A 154 -6.63 6.49 6.14
C HIS A 154 -5.49 5.48 5.99
N THR A 155 -5.71 4.48 5.15
CA THR A 155 -4.69 3.57 4.67
C THR A 155 -4.12 4.13 3.38
N GLN A 156 -2.80 4.16 3.26
CA GLN A 156 -2.09 4.42 2.02
C GLN A 156 -1.10 3.27 1.81
N THR A 157 -1.35 2.46 0.78
CA THR A 157 -0.77 1.13 0.60
C THR A 157 0.31 1.06 -0.48
N TRP A 158 0.85 2.21 -0.93
CA TRP A 158 1.99 2.19 -1.86
C TRP A 158 3.28 2.06 -1.06
N GLY A 159 3.68 0.81 -0.87
CA GLY A 159 4.70 0.43 0.10
C GLY A 159 4.21 0.67 1.52
N TRP A 160 4.08 -0.40 2.29
CA TRP A 160 3.51 -0.33 3.63
C TRP A 160 4.03 -1.49 4.47
N ALA A 161 3.72 -1.48 5.76
CA ALA A 161 4.04 -2.57 6.66
C ALA A 161 2.90 -2.80 7.64
N THR A 162 2.79 -4.04 8.11
CA THR A 162 1.80 -4.41 9.12
C THR A 162 2.28 -5.62 9.92
N TRP A 163 1.46 -6.00 10.90
CA TRP A 163 1.64 -7.15 11.76
C TRP A 163 0.61 -8.21 11.43
N LYS A 164 0.97 -9.46 11.69
CA LYS A 164 0.06 -10.60 11.66
C LYS A 164 -1.20 -10.32 12.49
N ARG A 165 -1.05 -9.78 13.70
CA ARG A 165 -2.19 -9.45 14.58
C ARG A 165 -3.23 -8.51 13.94
N ALA A 166 -2.81 -7.65 13.01
CA ALA A 166 -3.70 -6.74 12.31
C ALA A 166 -4.25 -7.39 11.05
N TRP A 167 -3.41 -8.13 10.30
CA TRP A 167 -3.82 -8.85 9.10
C TRP A 167 -4.77 -10.03 9.38
N ASP A 168 -4.68 -10.68 10.55
CA ASP A 168 -5.61 -11.75 10.95
C ASP A 168 -7.06 -11.26 11.08
N LEU A 169 -7.29 -9.95 11.15
CA LEU A 169 -8.61 -9.32 11.13
C LEU A 169 -9.12 -9.06 9.70
N TYR A 170 -8.26 -9.20 8.69
CA TYR A 170 -8.60 -8.90 7.30
C TYR A 170 -9.64 -9.88 6.76
N ASP A 171 -10.76 -9.33 6.33
CA ASP A 171 -11.82 -10.07 5.65
C ASP A 171 -12.04 -9.50 4.25
N TYR A 172 -11.54 -10.25 3.26
CA TYR A 172 -11.72 -9.93 1.85
C TYR A 172 -13.21 -9.85 1.45
N GLU A 173 -14.07 -10.64 2.09
CA GLU A 173 -15.50 -10.68 1.77
C GLU A 173 -16.31 -9.57 2.45
N MET A 174 -15.68 -8.82 3.36
CA MET A 174 -16.31 -7.75 4.14
C MET A 174 -17.63 -8.20 4.82
N SER A 175 -17.64 -9.39 5.43
CA SER A 175 -18.83 -10.01 6.03
C SER A 175 -19.58 -9.13 7.03
N LEU A 176 -18.87 -8.25 7.74
CA LEU A 176 -19.44 -7.29 8.69
C LEU A 176 -20.11 -6.07 8.05
N TRP A 177 -19.92 -5.84 6.74
CA TRP A 177 -20.40 -4.62 6.07
C TRP A 177 -21.91 -4.38 6.23
N PRO A 178 -22.82 -5.36 6.00
CA PRO A 178 -24.25 -5.12 6.09
C PRO A 178 -24.73 -4.70 7.49
N GLU A 179 -24.04 -5.17 8.54
CA GLU A 179 -24.36 -4.83 9.93
C GLU A 179 -23.84 -3.43 10.27
N VAL A 180 -22.55 -3.20 10.03
CA VAL A 180 -21.88 -1.92 10.35
C VAL A 180 -22.52 -0.76 9.60
N LYS A 181 -22.90 -0.95 8.33
CA LYS A 181 -23.59 0.06 7.53
C LYS A 181 -24.88 0.56 8.19
N LYS A 182 -25.71 -0.33 8.76
CA LYS A 182 -26.99 0.03 9.41
C LYS A 182 -26.79 0.92 10.64
N SER A 183 -25.67 0.75 11.34
CA SER A 183 -25.35 1.55 12.53
C SER A 183 -24.96 3.00 12.22
N LYS A 184 -24.88 3.39 10.93
CA LYS A 184 -24.40 4.70 10.47
C LYS A 184 -23.01 5.04 10.99
N TRP A 185 -22.20 4.02 11.21
CA TRP A 185 -20.91 4.16 11.87
C TRP A 185 -19.92 5.03 11.06
N LEU A 186 -20.03 5.04 9.74
CA LEU A 186 -19.27 5.94 8.86
C LEU A 186 -19.55 7.43 9.13
N ASP A 187 -20.77 7.81 9.54
CA ASP A 187 -21.10 9.20 9.87
C ASP A 187 -20.21 9.72 11.00
N ARG A 188 -19.94 8.87 12.00
CA ARG A 188 -19.12 9.22 13.16
C ARG A 188 -17.64 9.33 12.81
N ILE A 189 -17.15 8.47 11.93
CA ILE A 189 -15.75 8.51 11.51
C ILE A 189 -15.51 9.71 10.62
N LEU A 190 -16.27 9.81 9.52
CA LEU A 190 -15.96 10.72 8.43
C LEU A 190 -16.40 12.14 8.74
N GLY A 191 -17.51 12.30 9.45
CA GLY A 191 -18.02 13.61 9.88
C GLY A 191 -18.64 14.45 8.76
N ASP A 192 -18.71 13.95 7.53
CA ASP A 192 -19.36 14.63 6.40
C ASP A 192 -20.08 13.66 5.45
N LYS A 193 -21.25 14.07 4.95
CA LYS A 193 -22.15 13.22 4.16
C LYS A 193 -21.60 12.83 2.79
N LEU A 194 -20.73 13.65 2.19
CA LEU A 194 -20.19 13.38 0.86
C LEU A 194 -19.17 12.24 0.91
N SER A 195 -18.26 12.29 1.89
CA SER A 195 -17.32 11.22 2.16
C SER A 195 -18.04 9.93 2.56
N VAL A 196 -19.06 10.00 3.42
CA VAL A 196 -19.86 8.82 3.79
C VAL A 196 -20.46 8.18 2.55
N ARG A 197 -21.13 8.96 1.69
CA ARG A 197 -21.75 8.43 0.46
C ARG A 197 -20.72 7.83 -0.49
N TYR A 198 -19.53 8.42 -0.60
CA TYR A 198 -18.44 7.88 -1.41
C TYR A 198 -18.02 6.49 -0.90
N TRP A 199 -17.72 6.38 0.39
CA TRP A 199 -17.24 5.13 0.99
C TRP A 199 -18.33 4.07 1.06
N GLU A 200 -19.58 4.43 1.37
CA GLU A 200 -20.72 3.49 1.31
C GLU A 200 -20.88 2.90 -0.08
N LYS A 201 -20.83 3.72 -1.14
CA LYS A 201 -20.92 3.22 -2.52
C LYS A 201 -19.76 2.30 -2.87
N LEU A 202 -18.56 2.63 -2.40
CA LEU A 202 -17.37 1.83 -2.65
C LEU A 202 -17.43 0.47 -1.93
N PHE A 203 -17.83 0.46 -0.66
CA PHE A 203 -18.00 -0.75 0.12
C PHE A 203 -19.21 -1.58 -0.36
N ASP A 204 -20.28 -0.95 -0.84
CA ASP A 204 -21.37 -1.64 -1.53
C ASP A 204 -20.88 -2.36 -2.78
N LYS A 205 -20.02 -1.72 -3.59
CA LYS A 205 -19.39 -2.36 -4.75
C LYS A 205 -18.51 -3.56 -4.34
N CYS A 206 -17.73 -3.41 -3.27
CA CYS A 206 -16.89 -4.51 -2.79
C CYS A 206 -17.75 -5.69 -2.30
N TYR A 207 -18.78 -5.42 -1.50
CA TYR A 207 -19.58 -6.45 -0.85
C TYR A 207 -20.67 -7.05 -1.75
N TYR A 208 -21.52 -6.23 -2.38
CA TYR A 208 -22.69 -6.69 -3.14
C TYR A 208 -22.33 -7.07 -4.58
N GLU A 209 -21.45 -6.31 -5.23
CA GLU A 209 -21.01 -6.61 -6.61
C GLU A 209 -19.83 -7.59 -6.64
N LYS A 210 -19.25 -7.92 -5.48
CA LYS A 210 -18.10 -8.84 -5.35
C LYS A 210 -16.95 -8.46 -6.29
N SER A 211 -16.68 -7.16 -6.41
CA SER A 211 -15.59 -6.64 -7.25
C SER A 211 -14.26 -7.27 -6.83
N ARG A 212 -13.55 -7.83 -7.82
CA ARG A 212 -12.27 -8.54 -7.63
C ARG A 212 -11.05 -7.66 -7.88
N ASP A 213 -11.28 -6.38 -8.15
CA ASP A 213 -10.26 -5.45 -8.64
C ASP A 213 -9.52 -4.74 -7.50
N TYR A 214 -9.93 -4.99 -6.25
CA TYR A 214 -9.44 -4.31 -5.07
C TYR A 214 -9.23 -5.29 -3.92
N TRP A 215 -8.29 -4.94 -3.05
CA TRP A 215 -8.04 -5.58 -1.75
C TRP A 215 -7.82 -4.54 -0.65
N ASP A 216 -7.33 -3.37 -1.04
CA ASP A 216 -6.97 -2.21 -0.22
C ASP A 216 -8.18 -1.47 0.34
N PHE A 217 -9.31 -1.43 -0.38
CA PHE A 217 -10.57 -0.92 0.19
C PHE A 217 -11.13 -1.84 1.28
N GLN A 218 -11.04 -3.15 1.10
CA GLN A 218 -11.40 -4.12 2.14
C GLN A 218 -10.45 -4.01 3.35
N TRP A 219 -9.18 -3.68 3.11
CA TRP A 219 -8.21 -3.44 4.18
C TRP A 219 -8.54 -2.16 4.93
N THR A 220 -8.89 -1.09 4.20
CA THR A 220 -9.41 0.15 4.78
C THR A 220 -10.59 -0.16 5.68
N PHE A 221 -11.61 -0.87 5.17
CA PHE A 221 -12.78 -1.30 5.94
C PHE A 221 -12.40 -2.10 7.19
N THR A 222 -11.43 -3.02 7.08
CA THR A 222 -10.94 -3.80 8.22
C THR A 222 -10.39 -2.89 9.31
N CYS A 223 -9.40 -2.04 9.00
CA CYS A 223 -8.82 -1.09 9.96
C CYS A 223 -9.89 -0.23 10.61
N TRP A 224 -10.79 0.26 9.77
CA TRP A 224 -11.92 1.08 10.13
C TRP A 224 -12.82 0.34 11.13
N SER A 225 -13.33 -0.84 10.81
CA SER A 225 -14.25 -1.60 11.66
C SER A 225 -13.71 -1.89 13.06
N GLN A 226 -12.39 -1.89 13.22
CA GLN A 226 -11.68 -2.11 14.49
C GLN A 226 -11.32 -0.81 15.22
N ASN A 227 -11.78 0.34 14.71
CA ASN A 227 -11.38 1.68 15.18
C ASN A 227 -9.85 1.88 15.22
N GLY A 228 -9.14 1.20 14.32
CA GLY A 228 -7.69 1.22 14.22
C GLY A 228 -7.19 2.41 13.41
N LEU A 229 -6.04 2.94 13.82
CA LEU A 229 -5.32 4.00 13.12
C LEU A 229 -4.10 3.43 12.39
N ASN A 230 -3.59 4.23 11.47
CA ASN A 230 -2.42 3.94 10.65
C ASN A 230 -1.39 5.03 10.86
N ILE A 231 -0.12 4.68 10.69
CA ILE A 231 0.99 5.62 10.70
C ILE A 231 1.24 6.08 9.27
N ILE A 232 1.29 7.41 9.07
CA ILE A 232 1.69 8.03 7.80
C ILE A 232 2.95 8.87 8.06
N PRO A 233 4.03 8.71 7.27
CA PRO A 233 5.22 9.52 7.42
C PRO A 233 4.93 10.99 7.13
N ASP A 234 5.72 11.91 7.68
CA ASP A 234 5.62 13.35 7.43
C ASP A 234 6.03 13.75 6.00
N LYS A 235 6.75 12.86 5.31
CA LYS A 235 7.24 13.01 3.94
C LYS A 235 7.02 11.72 3.15
N ASN A 236 6.97 11.82 1.83
CA ASN A 236 6.79 10.66 0.96
C ASN A 236 8.07 9.81 0.93
N LEU A 237 7.99 8.52 1.30
CA LEU A 237 9.13 7.59 1.30
C LEU A 237 9.05 6.56 0.17
N VAL A 238 7.90 6.43 -0.49
CA VAL A 238 7.69 5.50 -1.62
C VAL A 238 7.06 6.24 -2.79
N THR A 239 7.59 6.04 -3.98
CA THR A 239 7.04 6.60 -5.21
C THR A 239 6.46 5.51 -6.10
N ASN A 240 5.28 5.74 -6.65
CA ASN A 240 4.69 4.82 -7.62
C ASN A 240 5.20 5.15 -9.03
N ILE A 241 5.94 4.20 -9.61
CA ILE A 241 6.59 4.29 -10.92
C ILE A 241 5.82 3.53 -12.03
N GLY A 242 4.61 3.05 -11.74
CA GLY A 242 3.78 2.26 -12.66
C GLY A 242 2.86 3.08 -13.56
N PHE A 243 2.84 4.41 -13.38
CA PHE A 243 2.01 5.31 -14.16
C PHE A 243 2.47 5.38 -15.63
N GLY A 244 1.51 5.27 -16.55
CA GLY A 244 1.77 5.36 -17.99
C GLY A 244 2.28 4.06 -18.63
N GLU A 245 2.42 2.97 -17.88
CA GLU A 245 2.67 1.65 -18.44
C GLU A 245 1.37 1.01 -18.93
N SER A 246 1.39 0.41 -20.12
CA SER A 246 0.22 -0.21 -20.75
C SER A 246 -0.34 -1.43 -19.99
N SER A 247 0.44 -2.00 -19.06
CA SER A 247 0.05 -3.09 -18.16
C SER A 247 -0.51 -2.61 -16.80
N GLY A 248 -0.62 -1.30 -16.61
CA GLY A 248 -1.32 -0.64 -15.50
C GLY A 248 -2.77 -1.11 -15.33
N THR A 249 -3.14 -1.75 -14.21
CA THR A 249 -4.56 -2.13 -13.99
C THR A 249 -5.42 -0.92 -13.60
N HIS A 250 -4.84 0.10 -12.95
CA HIS A 250 -5.58 1.25 -12.41
C HIS A 250 -5.04 2.63 -12.82
N PHE A 251 -3.87 2.72 -13.48
CA PHE A 251 -3.11 3.98 -13.60
C PHE A 251 -2.54 4.26 -15.01
N SER A 252 -3.40 4.24 -16.03
CA SER A 252 -3.01 4.61 -17.40
C SER A 252 -2.76 6.11 -17.62
N ASP A 253 -3.16 6.97 -16.68
CA ASP A 253 -3.02 8.43 -16.79
C ASP A 253 -1.76 8.95 -16.07
N ILE A 254 -0.68 9.16 -16.85
CA ILE A 254 0.58 9.75 -16.36
C ILE A 254 0.42 11.19 -15.84
N THR A 255 -0.69 11.86 -16.14
CA THR A 255 -0.97 13.22 -15.64
C THR A 255 -1.60 13.23 -14.25
N SER A 256 -1.81 12.05 -13.66
CA SER A 256 -2.23 11.92 -12.27
C SER A 256 -1.30 12.73 -11.35
N PRO A 257 -1.84 13.56 -10.44
CA PRO A 257 -1.02 14.30 -9.49
C PRO A 257 -0.29 13.39 -8.48
N PHE A 258 -0.62 12.09 -8.46
CA PHE A 258 0.03 11.09 -7.62
C PHE A 258 1.14 10.33 -8.36
N ALA A 259 1.28 10.52 -9.68
CA ALA A 259 2.28 9.85 -10.47
C ALA A 259 3.68 10.35 -10.13
N ASN A 260 4.60 9.41 -9.86
CA ASN A 260 6.02 9.71 -9.66
C ASN A 260 6.28 10.83 -8.63
N LEU A 261 5.51 10.85 -7.53
CA LEU A 261 5.76 11.81 -6.46
C LEU A 261 7.18 11.64 -5.92
N PRO A 262 7.95 12.71 -5.74
CA PRO A 262 9.32 12.59 -5.26
C PRO A 262 9.34 11.95 -3.88
N THR A 263 10.37 11.16 -3.62
CA THR A 263 10.67 10.67 -2.27
C THR A 263 11.68 11.56 -1.57
N TYR A 264 11.65 11.55 -0.25
CA TYR A 264 12.56 12.33 0.59
C TYR A 264 13.14 11.43 1.67
N ALA A 265 14.47 11.41 1.80
CA ALA A 265 15.13 10.64 2.84
C ALA A 265 14.70 11.12 4.24
N MET A 266 14.48 10.15 5.13
CA MET A 266 14.22 10.38 6.55
C MET A 266 15.53 10.29 7.34
N SER A 267 15.64 11.10 8.38
CA SER A 267 16.77 11.10 9.30
C SER A 267 16.41 10.31 10.55
N PHE A 268 17.41 9.68 11.17
CA PHE A 268 17.26 8.89 12.38
C PHE A 268 18.13 9.45 13.51
N PRO A 269 17.75 9.28 14.79
CA PRO A 269 16.56 8.57 15.28
C PRO A 269 15.25 9.30 14.95
N LEU A 270 14.14 8.56 14.83
CA LEU A 270 12.84 9.17 14.54
C LEU A 270 12.36 10.05 15.70
N LYS A 271 11.83 11.22 15.37
CA LYS A 271 11.09 12.08 16.29
C LYS A 271 9.66 11.57 16.40
N HIS A 272 9.41 10.75 17.42
CA HIS A 272 8.09 10.17 17.67
C HIS A 272 7.10 11.15 18.31
N PRO A 273 5.79 11.08 17.96
CA PRO A 273 4.73 11.75 18.70
C PRO A 273 4.72 11.38 20.18
N THR A 274 4.60 12.38 21.06
CA THR A 274 4.49 12.17 22.51
C THR A 274 3.09 11.76 22.96
N THR A 275 2.09 11.97 22.09
CA THR A 275 0.68 11.65 22.36
C THR A 275 0.10 10.81 21.24
N PHE A 276 -0.77 9.87 21.60
CA PHE A 276 -1.54 9.07 20.65
C PHE A 276 -2.82 9.80 20.26
N ILE A 277 -2.73 10.70 19.28
CA ILE A 277 -3.87 11.52 18.82
C ILE A 277 -3.95 11.43 17.29
N GLN A 278 -5.14 11.06 16.79
CA GLN A 278 -5.46 11.09 15.37
C GLN A 278 -5.37 12.52 14.82
N ASN A 279 -4.69 12.69 13.68
CA ASN A 279 -4.60 13.99 13.02
C ASN A 279 -5.83 14.22 12.12
N LEU A 280 -6.89 14.76 12.73
CA LEU A 280 -8.16 15.02 12.05
C LEU A 280 -8.04 16.02 10.89
N GLU A 281 -7.10 16.99 10.97
CA GLU A 281 -6.91 17.95 9.87
C GLU A 281 -6.27 17.27 8.65
N ALA A 282 -5.22 16.47 8.87
CA ALA A 282 -4.61 15.68 7.82
C ALA A 282 -5.61 14.69 7.20
N ASP A 283 -6.43 14.02 8.02
CA ASP A 283 -7.45 13.08 7.53
C ASP A 283 -8.49 13.74 6.62
N ARG A 284 -9.00 14.91 7.00
CA ARG A 284 -9.95 15.66 6.14
C ARG A 284 -9.31 16.05 4.82
N GLN A 285 -8.02 16.39 4.84
CA GLN A 285 -7.32 16.80 3.63
C GLN A 285 -6.97 15.61 2.74
N ILE A 286 -6.54 14.47 3.30
CA ILE A 286 -6.38 13.19 2.56
C ILE A 286 -7.71 12.78 1.93
N GLN A 287 -8.81 12.83 2.69
CA GLN A 287 -10.15 12.54 2.17
C GLN A 287 -10.49 13.41 0.96
N LYS A 288 -10.09 14.68 0.96
CA LYS A 288 -10.33 15.60 -0.17
C LYS A 288 -9.39 15.34 -1.35
N ASP A 289 -8.10 15.13 -1.09
CA ASP A 289 -7.07 15.03 -2.12
C ASP A 289 -7.14 13.70 -2.85
N VAL A 290 -7.32 12.60 -2.11
CA VAL A 290 -7.27 11.22 -2.62
C VAL A 290 -8.67 10.70 -2.98
N TYR A 291 -9.62 10.87 -2.07
CA TYR A 291 -10.96 10.25 -2.17
C TYR A 291 -12.06 11.27 -2.52
N GLY A 292 -11.68 12.54 -2.70
CA GLY A 292 -12.62 13.63 -2.89
C GLY A 292 -13.18 13.63 -4.31
N HIS A 293 -14.44 14.05 -4.43
CA HIS A 293 -15.01 14.33 -5.73
C HIS A 293 -14.27 15.49 -6.40
N ILE A 294 -13.51 15.19 -7.45
CA ILE A 294 -13.02 16.22 -8.38
C ILE A 294 -14.26 16.88 -8.98
N SER A 295 -14.50 18.15 -8.63
CA SER A 295 -15.64 18.88 -9.16
C SER A 295 -15.56 18.97 -10.69
N PHE A 296 -16.70 19.11 -11.36
CA PHE A 296 -16.72 19.27 -12.83
C PHE A 296 -15.76 20.39 -13.30
N MET A 297 -15.73 21.52 -12.60
CA MET A 297 -14.78 22.61 -12.88
C MET A 297 -13.31 22.20 -12.66
N GLN A 298 -13.01 21.38 -11.66
CA GLN A 298 -11.66 20.86 -11.46
C GLN A 298 -11.28 19.84 -12.54
N ARG A 299 -12.21 19.03 -13.03
CA ARG A 299 -12.00 18.15 -14.20
C ARG A 299 -11.69 18.97 -15.44
N VAL A 300 -12.46 20.03 -15.69
CA VAL A 300 -12.22 20.97 -16.81
C VAL A 300 -10.87 21.68 -16.66
N LYS A 301 -10.53 22.22 -15.49
CA LYS A 301 -9.22 22.86 -15.25
C LYS A 301 -8.05 21.89 -15.41
N ARG A 302 -8.19 20.63 -14.97
CA ARG A 302 -7.18 19.59 -15.16
C ARG A 302 -7.00 19.26 -16.65
N LYS A 303 -8.10 19.12 -17.39
CA LYS A 303 -8.09 18.89 -18.86
C LYS A 303 -7.50 20.07 -19.65
N LEU A 304 -7.73 21.30 -19.23
CA LEU A 304 -7.12 22.48 -19.88
C LEU A 304 -5.62 22.58 -19.59
N ARG A 305 -5.18 22.22 -18.38
CA ARG A 305 -3.74 22.20 -18.03
C ARG A 305 -2.96 21.11 -18.76
N SER A 306 -3.58 19.98 -19.08
CA SER A 306 -2.92 18.90 -19.85
C SER A 306 -2.80 19.21 -21.35
N ILE A 307 -3.57 20.17 -21.88
CA ILE A 307 -3.51 20.62 -23.29
C ILE A 307 -2.48 21.75 -23.47
N LEU A 308 -2.10 22.42 -22.38
CA LEU A 308 -1.17 23.55 -22.36
C LEU A 308 0.28 23.15 -21.97
N LYS A 309 0.57 21.85 -21.87
CA LYS A 309 1.92 21.27 -21.80
C LYS A 309 2.21 20.55 -23.10
#